data_AF-A0A849U2Q7-F1
#
_entry.id   AF-A0A849U2Q7-F1
#
_cell.length_a   1.000
_cell.length_b   1.000
_cell.length_c   1.000
_cell.angle_alpha   90.00
_cell.angle_beta   90.00
_cell.angle_gamma   90.00
#
_symmetry.space_group_name_H-M   'P 1'
#
loop_
_entity.id
_entity.type
_entity.pdbx_description
1 polymer ?
#
loop_
_entity_poly.entity_id
_entity_poly.type
_entity_poly.pdbx_seq_one_letter_code
_entity_poly.pdbx_strand_id
1 'polypeptide(L)'
;NRIAVVYAIEAEGKDLSVEERQRLRAEKSLPALTSLHTWLLNTRSQTANGGSAAKALDYSLKRWPSLYRYAETGHLPIDNNPVENCIRPIALGKKNWMFVGSERAGRRAAAIQTLLGTAKLNGLNSADWLKDTLEKLPTWPNSRIDELLPLAPEVIETFKRNRPEPAKW
;
A
#
# COMPACT_ATOMS: atom_id res chain seq x y z
N ASN A 1 -3.74 -26.27 -5.17
CA ASN A 1 -2.87 -25.25 -4.55
C ASN A 1 -3.70 -24.49 -3.50
N ARG A 2 -3.41 -24.64 -2.19
CA ARG A 2 -4.29 -24.11 -1.10
C ARG A 2 -4.36 -22.59 -1.04
N ILE A 3 -3.26 -21.89 -1.33
CA ILE A 3 -3.27 -20.42 -1.33
C ILE A 3 -4.11 -19.86 -2.49
N ALA A 4 -4.15 -20.56 -3.63
CA ALA A 4 -4.93 -20.14 -4.79
C ALA A 4 -6.45 -20.10 -4.50
N VAL A 5 -6.93 -20.95 -3.60
CA VAL A 5 -8.34 -20.94 -3.16
C VAL A 5 -8.68 -19.61 -2.50
N VAL A 6 -7.79 -19.10 -1.65
CA VAL A 6 -7.99 -17.84 -0.95
C VAL A 6 -8.02 -16.66 -1.93
N TYR A 7 -7.12 -16.65 -2.92
CA TYR A 7 -7.14 -15.64 -3.98
C TYR A 7 -8.38 -15.72 -4.88
N ALA A 8 -8.93 -16.92 -5.11
CA ALA A 8 -10.17 -17.07 -5.85
C ALA A 8 -11.36 -16.44 -5.09
N ILE A 9 -11.42 -16.64 -3.76
CA ILE A 9 -12.44 -16.01 -2.91
C ILE A 9 -12.31 -14.47 -2.94
N GLU A 10 -11.08 -13.95 -2.88
CA GLU A 10 -10.86 -12.50 -2.98
C GLU A 10 -11.27 -11.93 -4.34
N ALA A 11 -11.13 -12.71 -5.41
CA ALA A 11 -11.60 -12.31 -6.73
C ALA A 11 -13.14 -12.21 -6.81
N GLU A 12 -13.86 -13.11 -6.13
CA GLU A 12 -15.33 -13.01 -5.98
C GLU A 12 -15.74 -11.76 -5.19
N GLY A 13 -14.95 -11.37 -4.19
CA GLY A 13 -15.23 -10.24 -3.31
C GLY A 13 -14.73 -8.88 -3.78
N LYS A 14 -14.27 -8.77 -5.03
CA LYS A 14 -13.59 -7.57 -5.55
C LYS A 14 -14.45 -6.32 -5.49
N ASP A 15 -15.68 -6.42 -5.99
CA ASP A 15 -16.60 -5.28 -6.13
C ASP A 15 -17.62 -5.17 -4.98
N LEU A 16 -17.48 -6.00 -3.95
CA LEU A 16 -18.34 -6.00 -2.76
C LEU A 16 -18.06 -4.79 -1.85
N SER A 17 -19.09 -4.42 -1.07
CA SER A 17 -18.92 -3.51 0.06
C SER A 17 -17.95 -4.09 1.10
N VAL A 18 -17.47 -3.25 2.03
CA VAL A 18 -16.61 -3.70 3.13
C VAL A 18 -17.32 -4.77 3.97
N GLU A 19 -18.59 -4.56 4.28
CA GLU A 19 -19.41 -5.45 5.11
C GLU A 19 -19.69 -6.78 4.39
N GLU A 20 -20.02 -6.71 3.10
CA GLU A 20 -20.22 -7.89 2.24
C GLU A 20 -18.94 -8.71 2.10
N ARG A 21 -17.81 -8.04 1.88
CA ARG A 21 -16.49 -8.70 1.81
C ARG A 21 -16.14 -9.35 3.14
N GLN A 22 -16.44 -8.72 4.27
CA GLN A 22 -16.22 -9.31 5.60
C GLN A 22 -17.07 -10.56 5.80
N ARG A 23 -18.34 -10.55 5.39
CA ARG A 23 -19.20 -11.75 5.43
C ARG A 23 -18.66 -12.87 4.55
N LEU A 24 -18.27 -12.56 3.31
CA LEU A 24 -17.66 -13.52 2.39
C LEU A 24 -16.40 -14.17 2.99
N ARG A 25 -15.53 -13.34 3.59
CA ARG A 25 -14.30 -13.82 4.23
C ARG A 25 -14.59 -14.70 5.44
N ALA A 26 -15.58 -14.33 6.26
CA ALA A 26 -15.99 -15.15 7.40
C ALA A 26 -16.51 -16.53 6.97
N GLU A 27 -17.30 -16.58 5.89
CA GLU A 27 -17.89 -17.82 5.37
C GLU A 27 -16.88 -18.70 4.63
N LYS A 28 -16.02 -18.10 3.80
CA LYS A 28 -15.15 -18.84 2.87
C LYS A 28 -13.66 -18.75 3.20
N SER A 29 -13.14 -17.54 3.43
CA SER A 29 -11.70 -17.32 3.63
C SER A 29 -11.20 -17.87 4.97
N LEU A 30 -11.92 -17.67 6.07
CA LEU A 30 -11.52 -18.14 7.39
C LEU A 30 -11.41 -19.67 7.45
N PRO A 31 -12.40 -20.47 6.99
CA PRO A 31 -12.25 -21.92 6.95
C PRO A 31 -11.10 -22.39 6.06
N ALA A 32 -10.91 -21.76 4.89
CA ALA A 32 -9.81 -22.08 3.98
C ALA A 32 -8.44 -21.80 4.60
N LEU A 33 -8.29 -20.67 5.30
CA LEU A 33 -7.09 -20.31 6.05
C LEU A 33 -6.84 -21.27 7.22
N THR A 34 -7.86 -21.62 7.99
CA THR A 34 -7.71 -22.62 9.06
C THR A 34 -7.23 -23.95 8.52
N SER A 35 -7.81 -24.43 7.41
CA SER A 35 -7.34 -25.67 6.74
C SER A 35 -5.89 -25.56 6.28
N LEU A 36 -5.48 -24.41 5.71
CA LEU A 36 -4.10 -24.14 5.32
C LEU A 36 -3.16 -24.14 6.53
N HIS A 37 -3.56 -23.54 7.65
CA HIS A 37 -2.76 -23.49 8.88
C HIS A 37 -2.51 -24.89 9.45
N THR A 38 -3.58 -25.69 9.58
CA THR A 38 -3.50 -27.08 10.04
C THR A 38 -2.57 -27.88 9.13
N TRP A 39 -2.67 -27.70 7.82
CA TRP A 39 -1.77 -28.34 6.88
C TRP A 39 -0.32 -27.89 7.06
N LEU A 40 -0.05 -26.60 7.27
CA LEU A 40 1.31 -26.09 7.51
C LEU A 40 1.92 -26.70 8.79
N LEU A 41 1.16 -26.76 9.89
CA LEU A 41 1.60 -27.35 11.15
C LEU A 41 1.91 -28.85 10.99
N ASN A 42 1.01 -29.60 10.37
CA ASN A 42 1.19 -31.04 10.14
C ASN A 42 2.35 -31.33 9.18
N THR A 43 2.52 -30.51 8.15
CA THR A 43 3.65 -30.68 7.21
C THR A 43 4.95 -30.36 7.92
N ARG A 44 4.97 -29.33 8.78
CA ARG A 44 6.17 -28.93 9.50
C ARG A 44 6.64 -29.98 10.50
N SER A 45 5.72 -30.68 11.17
CA SER A 45 6.05 -31.75 12.12
C SER A 45 6.68 -32.97 11.44
N GLN A 46 6.35 -33.23 10.17
CA GLN A 46 6.89 -34.32 9.37
C GLN A 46 8.15 -33.94 8.57
N THR A 47 8.50 -32.65 8.54
CA THR A 47 9.63 -32.12 7.75
C THR A 47 10.92 -32.14 8.57
N ALA A 48 11.97 -32.76 8.01
CA ALA A 48 13.30 -32.77 8.63
C ALA A 48 13.86 -31.35 8.84
N ASN A 49 14.50 -31.15 10.00
CA ASN A 49 15.07 -29.85 10.36
C ASN A 49 16.25 -29.46 9.46
N GLY A 50 16.52 -28.15 9.37
CA GLY A 50 17.67 -27.59 8.65
C GLY A 50 17.51 -27.45 7.14
N GLY A 51 16.53 -28.12 6.52
CA GLY A 51 16.22 -28.02 5.09
C GLY A 51 15.57 -26.71 4.67
N SER A 52 15.64 -26.39 3.37
CA SER A 52 14.96 -25.22 2.77
C SER A 52 13.44 -25.27 2.96
N ALA A 53 12.84 -26.45 2.85
CA ALA A 53 11.41 -26.67 3.11
C ALA A 53 11.02 -26.33 4.57
N ALA A 54 11.80 -26.81 5.55
CA ALA A 54 11.57 -26.48 6.96
C ALA A 54 11.64 -24.97 7.20
N LYS A 55 12.66 -24.29 6.63
CA LYS A 55 12.80 -22.83 6.72
C LYS A 55 11.61 -22.08 6.13
N ALA A 56 11.06 -22.53 5.00
CA ALA A 56 9.90 -21.91 4.36
C ALA A 56 8.62 -22.10 5.19
N LEU A 57 8.42 -23.29 5.77
CA LEU A 57 7.29 -23.57 6.67
C LEU A 57 7.39 -22.74 7.95
N ASP A 58 8.56 -22.70 8.58
CA ASP A 58 8.82 -21.91 9.79
C ASP A 58 8.59 -20.41 9.54
N TYR A 59 9.06 -19.90 8.40
CA TYR A 59 8.82 -18.52 8.00
C TYR A 59 7.32 -18.22 7.82
N SER A 60 6.59 -19.12 7.17
CA SER A 60 5.15 -18.99 6.92
C SER A 60 4.36 -19.01 8.23
N LEU A 61 4.65 -19.96 9.11
CA LEU A 61 4.01 -20.08 10.43
C LEU A 61 4.32 -18.87 11.31
N LYS A 62 5.56 -18.38 11.33
CA LYS A 62 5.95 -17.17 12.06
C LYS A 62 5.16 -15.93 11.61
N ARG A 63 4.79 -15.85 10.33
CA ARG A 63 4.02 -14.73 9.76
C ARG A 63 2.52 -14.97 9.71
N TRP A 64 2.04 -16.11 10.20
CA TRP A 64 0.63 -16.47 10.16
C TRP A 64 -0.31 -15.39 10.72
N PRO A 65 -0.01 -14.74 11.88
CA PRO A 65 -0.87 -13.68 12.39
C PRO A 65 -1.02 -12.49 11.43
N SER A 66 0.02 -12.17 10.65
CA SER A 66 -0.07 -11.10 9.64
C SER A 66 -0.90 -11.52 8.44
N LEU A 67 -0.75 -12.77 7.99
CA LEU A 67 -1.53 -13.32 6.87
C LEU A 67 -3.01 -13.46 7.23
N TYR A 68 -3.34 -13.80 8.47
CA TYR A 68 -4.73 -14.06 8.87
C TYR A 68 -5.57 -12.77 9.01
N ARG A 69 -4.94 -11.67 9.43
CA ARG A 69 -5.62 -10.39 9.76
C ARG A 69 -6.53 -9.84 8.66
N TYR A 70 -6.17 -9.97 7.39
CA TYR A 70 -7.03 -9.42 6.33
C TYR A 70 -8.38 -10.14 6.27
N ALA A 71 -8.44 -11.41 6.69
CA ALA A 71 -9.68 -12.18 6.67
C ALA A 71 -10.62 -11.83 7.83
N GLU A 72 -10.13 -11.15 8.88
CA GLU A 72 -10.91 -10.73 10.04
C GLU A 72 -11.69 -9.42 9.81
N THR A 73 -11.38 -8.68 8.73
CA THR A 73 -11.98 -7.38 8.44
C THR A 73 -12.18 -7.21 6.94
N GLY A 74 -13.23 -6.52 6.49
CA GLY A 74 -13.42 -6.20 5.08
C GLY A 74 -12.52 -5.08 4.54
N HIS A 75 -11.81 -4.36 5.41
CA HIS A 75 -11.04 -3.16 5.04
C HIS A 75 -9.67 -3.46 4.45
N LEU A 76 -9.04 -4.56 4.86
CA LEU A 76 -7.67 -4.84 4.49
C LEU A 76 -7.60 -5.62 3.16
N PRO A 77 -6.66 -5.29 2.27
CA PRO A 77 -6.34 -6.15 1.14
C PRO A 77 -5.62 -7.41 1.62
N ILE A 78 -5.72 -8.49 0.84
CA ILE A 78 -5.03 -9.76 1.12
C ILE A 78 -3.50 -9.63 1.08
N ASP A 79 -2.99 -8.73 0.24
CA ASP A 79 -1.57 -8.48 0.08
C ASP A 79 -1.27 -6.98 -0.13
N ASN A 80 0.01 -6.65 -0.08
CA ASN A 80 0.52 -5.31 -0.32
C ASN A 80 0.99 -5.11 -1.78
N ASN A 81 0.65 -6.01 -2.73
CA ASN A 81 1.12 -5.95 -4.11
C ASN A 81 0.83 -4.60 -4.79
N PRO A 82 -0.34 -3.94 -4.60
CA PRO A 82 -0.58 -2.63 -5.16
C PRO A 82 0.44 -1.59 -4.68
N VAL A 83 0.76 -1.60 -3.38
CA VAL A 83 1.76 -0.69 -2.79
C VAL A 83 3.15 -1.00 -3.32
N GLU A 84 3.54 -2.29 -3.36
CA GLU A 84 4.83 -2.71 -3.90
C GLU A 84 5.00 -2.32 -5.37
N ASN A 85 3.94 -2.48 -6.18
CA ASN A 85 3.91 -2.06 -7.57
C ASN A 85 4.11 -0.54 -7.70
N CYS A 86 3.48 0.26 -6.83
CA CYS A 86 3.63 1.71 -6.83
C CYS A 86 5.05 2.17 -6.49
N ILE A 87 5.73 1.50 -5.53
CA ILE A 87 7.10 1.89 -5.13
C ILE A 87 8.19 1.28 -6.01
N ARG A 88 7.88 0.26 -6.82
CA ARG A 88 8.86 -0.45 -7.67
C ARG A 88 9.70 0.48 -8.56
N PRO A 89 9.14 1.50 -9.24
CA PRO A 89 9.94 2.44 -10.03
C PRO A 89 10.99 3.18 -9.21
N ILE A 90 10.69 3.51 -7.95
CA ILE A 90 11.62 4.17 -7.03
C ILE A 90 12.73 3.20 -6.62
N ALA A 91 12.39 1.95 -6.32
CA ALA A 91 13.38 0.92 -5.98
C ALA A 91 14.34 0.63 -7.15
N LEU A 92 13.82 0.56 -8.38
CA LEU A 92 14.63 0.43 -9.59
C LEU A 92 15.47 1.68 -9.84
N GLY A 93 14.88 2.87 -9.68
CA GLY A 93 15.57 4.16 -9.77
C GLY A 93 16.75 4.23 -8.81
N LYS A 94 16.58 3.85 -7.54
CA LYS A 94 17.66 3.81 -6.54
C LYS A 94 18.87 2.98 -6.99
N LYS A 95 18.65 1.85 -7.69
CA LYS A 95 19.75 1.03 -8.24
C LYS A 95 20.49 1.74 -9.38
N ASN A 96 19.81 2.61 -10.12
CA ASN A 96 20.34 3.32 -11.28
C ASN A 96 20.87 4.74 -10.94
N TRP A 97 20.43 5.33 -9.83
CA TRP A 97 20.86 6.63 -9.35
C TRP A 97 22.14 6.45 -8.52
N MET A 98 23.28 6.29 -9.21
CA MET A 98 24.58 6.02 -8.59
C MET A 98 25.06 7.09 -7.59
N PHE A 99 24.44 8.29 -7.58
CA PHE A 99 24.81 9.39 -6.68
C PHE A 99 23.57 10.13 -6.16
N VAL A 100 23.16 9.83 -4.92
CA VAL A 100 22.34 10.76 -4.13
C VAL A 100 23.31 11.65 -3.37
N GLY A 101 23.62 12.82 -3.93
CA GLY A 101 24.73 13.69 -3.47
C GLY A 101 24.66 14.20 -2.02
N SER A 102 23.56 13.93 -1.29
CA SER A 102 23.44 14.12 0.17
C SER A 102 22.12 13.53 0.71
N GLU A 103 22.02 13.28 2.02
CA GLU A 103 20.74 12.91 2.67
C GLU A 103 19.63 13.94 2.37
N ARG A 104 19.98 15.23 2.38
CA ARG A 104 19.04 16.33 2.06
C ARG A 104 18.50 16.21 0.64
N ALA A 105 19.34 15.85 -0.33
CA ALA A 105 18.91 15.61 -1.70
C ALA A 105 17.97 14.39 -1.77
N GLY A 106 18.27 13.33 -1.02
CA GLY A 106 17.42 12.14 -0.91
C GLY A 106 16.02 12.45 -0.37
N ARG A 107 15.94 13.25 0.71
CA ARG A 107 14.65 13.68 1.29
C ARG A 107 13.81 14.50 0.29
N ARG A 108 14.45 15.39 -0.48
CA ARG A 108 13.76 16.17 -1.53
C ARG A 108 13.25 15.29 -2.67
N ALA A 109 14.08 14.35 -3.12
CA ALA A 109 13.67 13.40 -4.15
C ALA A 109 12.48 12.55 -3.69
N ALA A 110 12.50 12.06 -2.44
CA ALA A 110 11.38 11.33 -1.85
C ALA A 110 10.09 12.18 -1.82
N ALA A 111 10.16 13.45 -1.40
CA ALA A 111 9.01 14.34 -1.39
C ALA A 111 8.40 14.53 -2.79
N ILE A 112 9.24 14.78 -3.81
CA ILE A 112 8.80 14.93 -5.20
C ILE A 112 8.14 13.63 -5.71
N GLN A 113 8.78 12.48 -5.50
CA GLN A 113 8.25 11.19 -5.93
C GLN A 113 6.90 10.88 -5.28
N THR A 114 6.76 11.20 -3.99
CA THR A 114 5.47 11.08 -3.27
C THR A 114 4.40 11.95 -3.91
N LEU A 115 4.69 13.22 -4.21
CA LEU A 115 3.72 14.12 -4.85
C LEU A 115 3.30 13.65 -6.24
N LEU A 116 4.26 13.19 -7.06
CA LEU A 116 3.96 12.64 -8.39
C LEU A 116 3.11 11.37 -8.31
N GLY A 117 3.38 10.51 -7.32
CA GLY A 117 2.57 9.33 -7.01
C GLY A 117 1.15 9.72 -6.57
N THR A 118 1.01 10.71 -5.70
CA THR A 118 -0.28 11.25 -5.26
C THR A 118 -1.07 11.81 -6.44
N ALA A 119 -0.44 12.55 -7.35
CA ALA A 119 -1.09 13.06 -8.58
C ALA A 119 -1.69 11.91 -9.40
N LYS A 120 -0.91 10.85 -9.63
CA LYS A 120 -1.35 9.69 -10.38
C LYS A 120 -2.52 8.95 -9.69
N LEU A 121 -2.46 8.81 -8.36
CA LEU A 121 -3.54 8.17 -7.57
C LEU A 121 -4.84 9.00 -7.57
N ASN A 122 -4.75 10.32 -7.73
CA ASN A 122 -5.90 11.21 -7.88
C ASN A 122 -6.36 11.38 -9.35
N GLY A 123 -5.81 10.60 -10.28
CA GLY A 123 -6.19 10.67 -11.70
C GLY A 123 -5.64 11.87 -12.46
N LEU A 124 -4.68 12.60 -11.88
CA LEU A 124 -4.02 13.74 -12.52
C LEU A 124 -2.86 13.28 -13.40
N ASN A 125 -2.61 13.99 -14.49
CA ASN A 125 -1.34 13.87 -15.21
C ASN A 125 -0.23 14.52 -14.36
N SER A 126 0.69 13.69 -13.86
CA SER A 126 1.76 14.15 -12.96
C SER A 126 2.66 15.23 -13.57
N ALA A 127 2.90 15.20 -14.89
CA ALA A 127 3.73 16.19 -15.58
C ALA A 127 3.00 17.52 -15.74
N ASP A 128 1.73 17.49 -16.10
CA ASP A 128 0.90 18.69 -16.24
C ASP A 128 0.72 19.39 -14.89
N TRP A 129 0.43 18.62 -13.83
CA TRP A 129 0.34 19.16 -12.47
C TRP A 129 1.67 19.78 -12.01
N LEU A 130 2.80 19.10 -12.25
CA LEU A 130 4.12 19.61 -11.86
C LEU A 130 4.45 20.91 -12.60
N LYS A 131 4.17 20.97 -13.90
CA LYS A 131 4.38 22.17 -14.73
C LYS A 131 3.56 23.34 -14.20
N ASP A 132 2.24 23.16 -14.08
CA ASP A 132 1.31 24.18 -13.59
C ASP A 132 1.71 24.68 -12.18
N THR A 133 2.08 23.76 -11.30
CA THR A 133 2.56 24.09 -9.94
C THR A 133 3.82 24.94 -9.98
N LEU A 134 4.82 24.58 -10.79
CA LEU A 134 6.09 25.31 -10.90
C LEU A 134 5.91 26.68 -11.57
N GLU A 135 4.97 26.83 -12.49
CA GLU A 135 4.62 28.12 -13.11
C GLU A 135 3.96 29.08 -12.09
N LYS A 136 3.12 28.55 -11.19
CA LYS A 136 2.43 29.33 -10.15
C LYS A 136 3.32 29.67 -8.95
N LEU A 137 4.18 28.74 -8.52
CA LEU A 137 4.96 28.81 -7.28
C LEU A 137 5.66 30.15 -7.02
N PRO A 138 6.30 30.82 -8.00
CA PRO A 138 7.04 32.06 -7.76
C PRO A 138 6.19 33.24 -7.30
N THR A 139 4.89 33.23 -7.62
CA THR A 139 3.97 34.33 -7.30
C THR A 139 2.83 33.90 -6.38
N TRP A 140 2.75 32.61 -6.04
CA TRP A 140 1.66 32.07 -5.23
C TRP A 140 1.79 32.48 -3.76
N PRO A 141 0.71 32.95 -3.09
CA PRO A 141 0.76 33.25 -1.67
C PRO A 141 1.09 32.00 -0.85
N ASN A 142 2.09 32.09 0.05
CA ASN A 142 2.47 30.97 0.92
C ASN A 142 1.29 30.47 1.79
N SER A 143 0.38 31.37 2.18
CA SER A 143 -0.84 31.04 2.92
C SER A 143 -1.82 30.17 2.13
N ARG A 144 -1.63 30.01 0.81
CA ARG A 144 -2.48 29.22 -0.11
C ARG A 144 -1.70 28.11 -0.81
N ILE A 145 -0.52 27.74 -0.30
CA ILE A 145 0.34 26.73 -0.94
C ILE A 145 -0.35 25.37 -1.08
N ASP A 146 -1.26 25.04 -0.15
CA ASP A 146 -2.03 23.79 -0.15
C ASP A 146 -2.94 23.65 -1.39
N GLU A 147 -3.31 24.76 -2.03
CA GLU A 147 -4.10 24.76 -3.27
C GLU A 147 -3.33 24.23 -4.47
N LEU A 148 -2.00 24.14 -4.37
CA LEU A 148 -1.14 23.56 -5.40
C LEU A 148 -0.90 22.06 -5.20
N LEU A 149 -1.48 21.43 -4.16
CA LEU A 149 -1.31 20.00 -3.93
C LEU A 149 -1.99 19.17 -5.03
N PRO A 150 -1.43 17.99 -5.36
CA PRO A 150 -1.95 17.11 -6.41
C PRO A 150 -3.16 16.29 -5.92
N LEU A 151 -4.18 16.97 -5.40
CA LEU A 151 -5.38 16.38 -4.82
C LEU A 151 -6.60 16.71 -5.70
N ALA A 152 -7.63 15.87 -5.62
CA ALA A 152 -8.89 16.18 -6.28
C ALA A 152 -9.48 17.51 -5.75
N PRO A 153 -10.13 18.34 -6.60
CA PRO A 153 -10.66 19.64 -6.18
C PRO A 153 -11.58 19.57 -4.97
N GLU A 154 -12.38 18.52 -4.84
CA GLU A 154 -13.30 18.30 -3.71
C GLU A 154 -12.55 18.12 -2.39
N VAL A 155 -11.38 17.47 -2.45
CA VAL A 155 -10.49 17.27 -1.31
C VAL A 155 -9.87 18.60 -0.89
N ILE A 156 -9.42 19.40 -1.86
CA ILE A 156 -8.87 20.75 -1.62
C ILE A 156 -9.93 21.65 -0.94
N GLU A 157 -11.16 21.64 -1.43
CA GLU A 157 -12.26 22.42 -0.84
C GLU A 157 -12.61 21.95 0.59
N THR A 158 -12.52 20.64 0.85
CA THR A 158 -12.69 20.09 2.19
C THR A 158 -11.56 20.55 3.13
N PHE A 159 -10.31 20.55 2.66
CA PHE A 159 -9.17 21.08 3.42
C PHE A 159 -9.32 22.57 3.73
N LYS A 160 -9.77 23.38 2.77
CA LYS A 160 -10.03 24.82 2.99
C LYS A 160 -11.08 25.04 4.08
N ARG A 161 -12.17 24.25 4.07
CA ARG A 161 -13.26 24.34 5.04
C ARG A 161 -12.82 23.95 6.45
N ASN A 162 -11.95 22.96 6.57
CA ASN A 162 -11.54 22.35 7.84
C ASN A 162 -10.09 22.66 8.20
N ARG A 163 -9.55 23.81 7.77
CA ARG A 163 -8.13 24.12 7.95
C ARG A 163 -7.77 24.06 9.43
N PRO A 164 -6.93 23.11 9.87
CA PRO A 164 -6.51 23.06 11.25
C PRO A 164 -5.66 24.30 11.57
N GLU A 165 -5.77 24.82 12.80
CA GLU A 165 -4.87 25.88 13.25
C GLU A 165 -3.42 25.46 13.04
N PRO A 166 -2.54 26.36 12.59
CA PRO A 166 -1.14 26.02 12.41
C PRO A 166 -0.58 25.50 13.73
N ALA A 167 -0.08 24.27 13.72
CA ALA A 167 0.56 23.68 14.87
C ALA A 167 1.68 24.63 15.34
N LYS A 168 1.55 25.13 16.57
CA LYS A 168 2.61 25.91 17.23
C LYS A 168 3.73 24.92 17.55
N TRP A 169 4.77 24.90 16.73
CA TRP A 169 6.04 24.24 17.01
C TRP A 169 6.96 25.19 17.76
#